data_AF-A0A089JZB9-F1
#
_entry.id   AF-A0A089JZB9-F1
#
_cell.length_a   1.000
_cell.length_b   1.000
_cell.length_c   1.000
_cell.angle_alpha   90.00
_cell.angle_beta   90.00
_cell.angle_gamma   90.00
#
_symmetry.space_group_name_H-M   'P 1'
#
loop_
_entity.id
_entity.type
_entity.pdbx_description
1 polymer ?
#
loop_
_entity_poly.entity_id
_entity_poly.type
_entity_poly.pdbx_seq_one_letter_code
_entity_poly.pdbx_strand_id
1 'polypeptide(L)'
;MIYLLIVLYALLMGAAAIIKRRNLQLSLTAANLLGSLALLCTPYHPLFLPFGLILLFCCALRNGYVLQGHIHLLHVLVRCLLSLYLYFSYTLF
;
A
#
# COMPACT_ATOMS: atom_id res chain seq x y z
N MET A 1 13.19 -14.22 0.09
CA MET A 1 13.53 -12.85 0.55
C MET A 1 12.45 -11.83 0.19
N ILE A 2 11.89 -11.87 -1.03
CA ILE A 2 10.88 -10.90 -1.47
C ILE A 2 9.58 -10.90 -0.63
N TYR A 3 9.12 -12.06 -0.19
CA TYR A 3 7.96 -12.17 0.72
C TYR A 3 8.14 -11.40 2.03
N LEU A 4 9.36 -11.37 2.58
CA LEU A 4 9.66 -10.65 3.81
C LEU A 4 9.56 -9.14 3.59
N LEU A 5 10.00 -8.65 2.44
CA LEU A 5 9.81 -7.25 2.02
C LEU A 5 8.33 -6.91 1.83
N ILE A 6 7.55 -7.79 1.21
CA ILE A 6 6.10 -7.61 1.03
C ILE A 6 5.38 -7.54 2.38
N VAL A 7 5.71 -8.45 3.31
CA VAL A 7 5.16 -8.48 4.67
C VAL A 7 5.53 -7.20 5.42
N LEU A 8 6.81 -6.79 5.39
CA LEU A 8 7.28 -5.58 6.05
C LEU A 8 6.56 -4.34 5.49
N TYR A 9 6.41 -4.26 4.17
CA TYR A 9 5.70 -3.18 3.50
C TYR A 9 4.21 -3.14 3.89
N ALA A 10 3.55 -4.30 3.90
CA ALA A 10 2.15 -4.42 4.31
C ALA A 10 1.93 -3.97 5.76
N LEU A 11 2.82 -4.39 6.67
CA LEU A 11 2.79 -4.00 8.08
C LEU A 11 3.04 -2.51 8.26
N LEU A 12 4.03 -1.94 7.57
CA LEU A 12 4.29 -0.49 7.62
C LEU A 12 3.07 0.32 7.18
N MET A 13 2.43 -0.10 6.08
CA MET A 13 1.27 0.61 5.54
C MET A 13 0.01 0.43 6.39
N GLY A 14 -0.17 -0.75 7.00
CA GLY A 14 -1.24 -1.01 7.95
C GLY A 14 -1.06 -0.18 9.23
N ALA A 15 0.14 -0.18 9.81
CA ALA A 15 0.47 0.60 10.99
C ALA A 15 0.30 2.11 10.74
N ALA A 16 0.77 2.62 9.59
CA ALA A 16 0.58 4.01 9.20
C ALA A 16 -0.91 4.39 9.10
N ALA A 17 -1.75 3.50 8.57
CA ALA A 17 -3.20 3.70 8.51
C ALA A 17 -3.82 3.83 9.91
N ILE A 18 -3.42 2.96 10.85
CA ILE A 18 -3.93 2.95 12.22
C ILE A 18 -3.48 4.21 12.97
N ILE A 19 -2.20 4.58 12.87
CA ILE A 19 -1.64 5.77 13.54
C ILE A 19 -2.33 7.04 13.05
N LYS A 20 -2.58 7.16 11.75
CA LYS A 20 -3.23 8.33 11.15
C LYS A 20 -4.76 8.23 11.09
N ARG A 21 -5.38 7.20 11.69
CA ARG A 21 -6.84 6.97 11.66
C ARG A 21 -7.64 8.18 12.12
N ARG A 22 -7.19 8.93 13.12
CA ARG A 22 -7.90 10.13 13.61
C ARG A 22 -8.02 11.25 12.59
N ASN A 23 -7.08 11.33 11.65
CA ASN A 23 -7.05 12.39 10.62
C ASN A 23 -7.51 11.88 9.24
N LEU A 24 -7.75 10.58 9.11
CA LEU A 24 -8.17 9.94 7.87
C LEU A 24 -9.63 9.53 7.95
N GLN A 25 -10.34 9.59 6.82
CA GLN A 25 -11.68 9.03 6.75
C GLN A 25 -11.65 7.52 7.05
N LEU A 26 -12.70 7.03 7.71
CA LEU A 26 -12.81 5.61 8.08
C LEU A 26 -12.71 4.70 6.85
N SER A 27 -13.31 5.13 5.72
CA SER A 27 -13.27 4.43 4.43
C SER A 27 -11.85 4.26 3.88
N LEU A 28 -11.03 5.30 3.96
CA LEU A 28 -9.62 5.29 3.54
C LEU A 28 -8.78 4.38 4.42
N THR A 29 -9.01 4.41 5.74
CA THR A 29 -8.31 3.55 6.69
C THR A 29 -8.65 2.07 6.44
N ALA A 30 -9.93 1.76 6.25
CA ALA A 30 -10.39 0.40 5.95
C ALA A 30 -9.83 -0.11 4.62
N ALA A 31 -9.85 0.72 3.56
CA ALA A 31 -9.28 0.34 2.26
C ALA A 31 -7.75 0.13 2.32
N ASN A 32 -7.03 0.93 3.10
CA ASN A 32 -5.59 0.75 3.28
C ASN A 32 -5.28 -0.54 4.06
N LEU A 33 -6.08 -0.86 5.09
CA LEU A 33 -5.98 -2.13 5.83
C LEU A 33 -6.30 -3.34 4.94
N LEU A 34 -7.35 -3.26 4.12
CA LEU A 34 -7.68 -4.31 3.14
C LEU A 34 -6.55 -4.51 2.14
N GLY A 35 -5.90 -3.43 1.68
CA GLY A 35 -4.77 -3.51 0.76
C GLY A 35 -3.54 -4.16 1.40
N SER A 36 -3.25 -3.82 2.65
CA SER A 36 -2.21 -4.50 3.45
C SER A 36 -2.54 -5.97 3.69
N LEU A 37 -3.81 -6.31 3.95
CA LEU A 37 -4.24 -7.70 4.12
C LEU A 37 -4.09 -8.50 2.83
N ALA A 38 -4.47 -7.91 1.69
CA ALA A 38 -4.27 -8.50 0.38
C ALA A 38 -2.78 -8.78 0.14
N LEU A 39 -1.88 -7.84 0.44
CA LEU A 39 -0.44 -8.08 0.35
C LEU A 39 0.04 -9.23 1.26
N LEU A 40 -0.50 -9.36 2.47
CA LEU A 40 -0.19 -10.49 3.36
C LEU A 40 -0.72 -11.83 2.82
N CYS A 41 -1.79 -11.79 2.03
CA CYS A 41 -2.37 -12.96 1.37
C CYS A 41 -1.68 -13.33 0.04
N THR A 42 -0.71 -12.55 -0.43
CA THR A 42 0.12 -12.85 -1.62
C THR A 42 0.63 -14.29 -1.70
N PRO A 43 1.15 -14.94 -0.63
CA PRO A 43 1.64 -16.32 -0.74
C PRO A 43 0.53 -17.35 -1.02
N TYR A 44 -0.74 -17.01 -0.79
CA TYR A 44 -1.87 -17.90 -1.12
C TYR A 44 -2.32 -17.77 -2.58
N HIS A 45 -2.20 -16.58 -3.17
CA HIS A 45 -2.52 -16.37 -4.58
C HIS A 45 -1.76 -15.17 -5.16
N PRO A 46 -1.06 -15.33 -6.29
CA PRO A 46 -0.20 -14.27 -6.86
C PRO A 46 -0.97 -13.02 -7.27
N LEU A 47 -2.26 -13.14 -7.61
CA LEU A 47 -3.14 -12.00 -7.94
C LEU A 47 -3.37 -11.03 -6.76
N PHE A 48 -3.18 -11.47 -5.52
CA PHE A 48 -3.36 -10.57 -4.37
C PHE A 48 -2.28 -9.48 -4.31
N LEU A 49 -1.11 -9.72 -4.89
CA LEU A 49 -0.04 -8.72 -4.95
C LEU A 49 -0.43 -7.49 -5.78
N PRO A 50 -0.77 -7.61 -7.08
CA PRO A 50 -1.18 -6.45 -7.87
C PRO A 50 -2.45 -5.79 -7.31
N PHE A 51 -3.41 -6.58 -6.80
CA PHE A 51 -4.60 -6.02 -6.15
C PHE A 51 -4.27 -5.17 -4.92
N GLY A 52 -3.43 -5.69 -4.02
CA GLY A 52 -2.99 -4.98 -2.82
C GLY A 52 -2.21 -3.72 -3.15
N LEU A 53 -1.30 -3.78 -4.12
CA LEU A 53 -0.52 -2.64 -4.58
C LEU A 53 -1.40 -1.52 -5.18
N ILE A 54 -2.32 -1.87 -6.08
CA ILE A 54 -3.24 -0.89 -6.70
C ILE A 54 -4.12 -0.24 -5.64
N LEU A 55 -4.69 -1.04 -4.74
CA LEU A 55 -5.58 -0.54 -3.69
C LEU A 55 -4.82 0.42 -2.75
N LEU A 56 -3.63 0.03 -2.31
CA LEU A 56 -2.77 0.88 -1.49
C LEU A 56 -2.37 2.15 -2.24
N PHE A 57 -2.05 2.07 -3.53
CA PHE A 57 -1.68 3.24 -4.34
C PHE A 57 -2.83 4.25 -4.44
N CYS A 58 -4.04 3.78 -4.76
CA CYS A 58 -5.25 4.59 -4.77
C CYS A 58 -5.53 5.23 -3.40
N CYS A 59 -5.36 4.46 -2.31
CA CYS A 59 -5.47 4.99 -0.95
C CYS A 59 -4.43 6.07 -0.66
N ALA A 60 -3.20 5.95 -1.14
CA ALA A 60 -2.17 6.98 -0.97
C ALA A 60 -2.51 8.28 -1.68
N LEU A 61 -2.99 8.21 -2.92
CA LEU A 61 -3.41 9.39 -3.68
C LEU A 61 -4.53 10.13 -2.95
N ARG A 62 -5.55 9.39 -2.54
CA ARG A 62 -6.71 9.95 -1.84
C ARG A 62 -6.36 10.44 -0.43
N ASN A 63 -5.47 9.75 0.29
CA ASN A 63 -4.95 10.20 1.58
C ASN A 63 -4.14 11.50 1.46
N GLY A 64 -3.28 11.61 0.44
CA GLY A 64 -2.52 12.83 0.19
C GLY A 64 -3.44 14.01 -0.08
N TYR A 65 -4.44 13.82 -0.94
CA TYR A 65 -5.44 14.83 -1.23
C TYR A 65 -6.24 15.26 0.01
N VAL A 66 -6.70 14.30 0.84
CA VAL A 66 -7.52 14.58 2.03
C VAL A 66 -6.71 15.23 3.17
N LEU A 67 -5.47 14.80 3.41
CA LEU A 67 -4.67 15.29 4.54
C LEU A 67 -3.95 16.61 4.26
N GLN A 68 -3.51 16.83 3.01
CA GLN A 68 -2.68 17.98 2.66
C GLN A 68 -3.36 18.95 1.69
N GLY A 69 -4.54 18.62 1.15
CA GLY A 69 -5.20 19.40 0.08
C GLY A 69 -4.48 19.32 -1.28
N HIS A 70 -3.24 18.85 -1.29
CA HIS A 70 -2.39 18.69 -2.46
C HIS A 70 -1.73 17.32 -2.44
N ILE A 71 -1.56 16.74 -3.63
CA ILE A 71 -0.86 15.47 -3.80
C ILE A 71 0.64 15.76 -3.82
N HIS A 72 1.36 15.33 -2.78
CA HIS A 72 2.81 15.43 -2.77
C HIS A 72 3.40 14.46 -3.79
N LEU A 73 3.72 14.95 -4.98
CA LEU A 73 4.15 14.14 -6.14
C LEU A 73 5.31 13.21 -5.79
N LEU A 74 6.26 13.68 -4.96
CA LEU A 74 7.39 12.86 -4.52
C LEU A 74 6.96 11.63 -3.72
N HIS A 75 5.96 11.76 -2.84
CA HIS A 75 5.45 10.64 -2.05
C HIS A 75 4.74 9.60 -2.94
N VAL A 76 3.98 10.05 -3.94
CA VAL A 76 3.33 9.18 -4.93
C VAL A 76 4.37 8.46 -5.78
N LEU A 77 5.39 9.20 -6.24
CA LEU A 77 6.45 8.65 -7.09
C LEU A 77 7.25 7.57 -6.35
N VAL A 78 7.62 7.82 -5.08
CA VAL A 78 8.29 6.80 -4.25
C VAL A 78 7.41 5.56 -4.07
N ARG A 79 6.10 5.73 -3.77
CA ARG A 79 5.19 4.58 -3.66
C ARG A 79 5.01 3.83 -4.98
N CYS A 80 4.99 4.52 -6.10
CA CYS A 80 4.89 3.92 -7.43
C CYS A 80 6.13 3.07 -7.73
N LEU A 81 7.33 3.66 -7.56
CA LEU A 81 8.60 2.96 -7.75
C LEU A 81 8.73 1.74 -6.85
N LEU A 82 8.35 1.87 -5.57
CA LEU A 82 8.41 0.76 -4.62
C LEU A 82 7.41 -0.36 -4.98
N SER A 83 6.20 0.01 -5.43
CA SER A 83 5.20 -0.96 -5.87
C SER A 83 5.64 -1.71 -7.13
N LEU A 84 6.22 -0.99 -8.11
CA LEU A 84 6.82 -1.58 -9.31
C LEU A 84 7.98 -2.51 -8.94
N TYR A 85 8.86 -2.08 -8.05
CA TYR A 85 9.98 -2.89 -7.58
C TYR A 85 9.51 -4.19 -6.92
N LEU A 86 8.51 -4.14 -6.04
CA LEU A 86 7.93 -5.32 -5.41
C LEU A 86 7.26 -6.25 -6.44
N TYR A 87 6.54 -5.69 -7.40
CA TYR A 87 5.89 -6.44 -8.48
C TYR A 87 6.90 -7.17 -9.38
N PHE A 88 7.88 -6.44 -9.92
CA PHE A 88 8.90 -7.04 -10.78
C PHE A 88 9.74 -8.06 -10.03
N SER A 89 10.17 -7.74 -8.80
CA SER A 89 10.98 -8.68 -8.01
C SER A 89 10.21 -9.94 -7.62
N TYR A 90 8.89 -9.86 -7.42
CA TYR A 90 8.04 -11.03 -7.17
C TYR A 90 7.81 -11.87 -8.43
N THR A 91 7.82 -11.24 -9.61
CA THR A 91 7.54 -11.93 -10.88
C THR A 91 8.80 -12.53 -11.50
N LEU A 92 9.98 -11.94 -11.24
CA LEU A 92 11.27 -12.40 -11.77
C LEU A 92 11.99 -13.44 -10.90
N PHE A 93 11.67 -13.55 -9.60
CA PHE A 93 12.32 -14.45 -8.63
C PHE A 93 11.30 -15.30 -7.88
#